data_AF-A0A7W8A4A3-F1
#
_entry.id   AF-A0A7W8A4A3-F1
#
_cell.length_a   1.000
_cell.length_b   1.000
_cell.length_c   1.000
_cell.angle_alpha   90.00
_cell.angle_beta   90.00
_cell.angle_gamma   90.00
#
_symmetry.space_group_name_H-M   'P 1'
#
loop_
_entity.id
_entity.type
_entity.pdbx_description
1 polymer ?
#
loop_
_entity_poly.entity_id
_entity_poly.type
_entity_poly.pdbx_seq_one_letter_code
_entity_poly.pdbx_strand_id
1 'polypeptide(L)'
;MAAPHDVPDATQLVAAVRQFLEADVLPAVEGRVRFHTRVAINVLGMVEREIELGPAQAAEHAERLAGLGVGGDAELAARIREGRADDPELLAALTAAVRAKIDVANPGYATP
;
A
#
# COMPACT_ATOMS: atom_id res chain seq x y z
N MET A 1 -21.91 -0.47 11.18
CA MET A 1 -22.99 0.27 10.50
C MET A 1 -22.67 0.27 9.02
N ALA A 2 -23.57 -0.20 8.17
CA ALA A 2 -23.39 -0.14 6.72
C ALA A 2 -23.12 1.31 6.33
N ALA A 3 -22.06 1.54 5.54
CA ALA A 3 -21.78 2.81 4.93
C ALA A 3 -23.02 3.29 4.13
N PRO A 4 -23.17 4.57 3.80
CA PRO A 4 -24.31 5.07 3.00
C PRO A 4 -24.44 4.42 1.61
N HIS A 5 -23.47 3.60 1.22
CA HIS A 5 -23.49 2.79 0.01
C HIS A 5 -23.62 1.32 0.43
N ASP A 6 -24.74 0.71 0.00
CA ASP A 6 -24.96 -0.74 0.10
C ASP A 6 -23.94 -1.50 -0.77
N VAL A 7 -23.99 -2.83 -0.71
CA VAL A 7 -23.19 -3.70 -1.59
C VAL A 7 -23.47 -3.44 -3.07
N PRO A 8 -22.45 -3.58 -3.95
CA PRO A 8 -21.07 -3.93 -3.64
C PRO A 8 -20.25 -2.76 -3.07
N ASP A 9 -19.34 -3.06 -2.13
CA ASP A 9 -18.39 -2.07 -1.60
C ASP A 9 -17.27 -1.73 -2.60
N ALA A 10 -16.43 -0.74 -2.25
CA ALA A 10 -15.34 -0.28 -3.11
C ALA A 10 -14.34 -1.41 -3.44
N THR A 11 -14.03 -2.30 -2.51
CA THR A 11 -13.14 -3.45 -2.73
C THR A 11 -13.74 -4.39 -3.76
N GLN A 12 -15.03 -4.72 -3.62
CA GLN A 12 -15.76 -5.59 -4.54
C GLN A 12 -15.86 -4.99 -5.94
N LEU A 13 -16.09 -3.68 -6.04
CA LEU A 13 -16.12 -2.96 -7.32
C LEU A 13 -14.76 -3.00 -8.02
N VAL A 14 -13.67 -2.73 -7.31
CA VAL A 14 -12.30 -2.77 -7.86
C VAL A 14 -11.95 -4.20 -8.31
N ALA A 15 -12.25 -5.20 -7.48
CA ALA A 15 -11.99 -6.61 -7.81
C ALA A 15 -12.75 -7.06 -9.06
N ALA A 16 -14.02 -6.66 -9.21
CA ALA A 16 -14.82 -6.97 -10.40
C ALA A 16 -14.21 -6.38 -11.68
N VAL A 17 -13.74 -5.12 -11.63
CA VAL A 17 -13.06 -4.49 -12.77
C VAL A 17 -11.75 -5.20 -13.08
N ARG A 18 -10.93 -5.51 -12.06
CA ARG A 18 -9.66 -6.22 -12.26
C ARG A 18 -9.89 -7.58 -12.92
N GLN A 19 -10.87 -8.34 -12.44
CA GLN A 19 -11.21 -9.66 -12.98
C GLN A 19 -11.63 -9.57 -14.46
N PHE A 20 -12.48 -8.61 -14.82
CA PHE A 20 -12.86 -8.40 -16.23
C PHE A 20 -11.65 -8.05 -17.11
N LEU A 21 -10.77 -7.17 -16.63
CA LEU A 21 -9.55 -6.81 -17.37
C LEU A 21 -8.64 -8.03 -17.57
N GLU A 22 -8.53 -8.89 -16.57
CA GLU A 22 -7.67 -10.08 -16.58
C GLU A 22 -8.23 -11.22 -17.44
N ALA A 23 -9.53 -11.53 -17.29
CA ALA A 23 -10.17 -12.67 -17.94
C ALA A 23 -10.60 -12.39 -19.39
N ASP A 24 -11.11 -11.19 -19.67
CA ASP A 24 -11.75 -10.87 -20.95
C ASP A 24 -10.88 -9.95 -21.81
N VAL A 25 -10.37 -8.85 -21.23
CA VAL A 25 -9.68 -7.82 -22.01
C VAL A 25 -8.26 -8.23 -22.36
N LEU A 26 -7.47 -8.66 -21.38
CA LEU A 26 -6.06 -9.00 -21.56
C LEU A 26 -5.78 -10.03 -22.67
N PRO A 27 -6.58 -11.12 -22.86
CA PRO A 27 -6.38 -12.04 -23.98
C PRO A 27 -6.89 -11.50 -25.32
N ALA A 28 -7.77 -10.49 -25.33
CA ALA A 28 -8.40 -9.95 -26.54
C ALA A 28 -7.64 -8.77 -27.17
N VAL A 29 -6.62 -8.22 -26.50
CA VAL A 29 -5.86 -7.05 -26.97
C VAL A 29 -4.39 -7.37 -27.20
N GLU A 30 -3.74 -6.61 -28.08
CA GLU A 30 -2.33 -6.78 -28.45
C GLU A 30 -1.51 -5.48 -28.29
N GLY A 31 -0.19 -5.61 -28.49
CA GLY A 31 0.76 -4.49 -28.51
C GLY A 31 0.67 -3.58 -27.29
N ARG A 32 0.61 -2.27 -27.54
CA ARG A 32 0.57 -1.24 -26.49
C ARG A 32 -0.65 -1.36 -25.58
N VAL A 33 -1.80 -1.74 -26.11
CA VAL A 33 -3.05 -1.85 -25.33
C VAL A 33 -2.94 -3.03 -24.36
N ARG A 34 -2.35 -4.15 -24.79
CA ARG A 34 -2.06 -5.30 -23.92
C ARG A 34 -1.14 -4.95 -22.77
N PHE A 35 -0.09 -4.17 -23.04
CA PHE A 35 0.79 -3.68 -21.99
C PHE A 35 0.05 -2.82 -20.96
N HIS A 36 -0.70 -1.81 -21.41
CA HIS A 36 -1.45 -0.95 -20.48
C HIS A 36 -2.55 -1.71 -19.72
N THR A 37 -3.13 -2.76 -20.30
CA THR A 37 -4.09 -3.63 -19.59
C THR A 37 -3.41 -4.34 -18.41
N ARG A 38 -2.20 -4.89 -18.61
CA ARG A 38 -1.41 -5.47 -17.49
C ARG A 38 -1.08 -4.43 -16.42
N VAL A 39 -0.73 -3.21 -16.82
CA VAL A 39 -0.48 -2.11 -15.89
C VAL A 39 -1.74 -1.81 -15.07
N ALA A 40 -2.90 -1.69 -15.72
CA ALA A 40 -4.17 -1.44 -15.04
C ALA A 40 -4.53 -2.55 -14.04
N ILE A 41 -4.36 -3.83 -14.41
CA ILE A 41 -4.58 -4.97 -13.51
C ILE A 41 -3.69 -4.86 -12.27
N ASN A 42 -2.41 -4.56 -12.44
CA ASN A 42 -1.48 -4.39 -11.32
C ASN A 42 -1.86 -3.20 -10.43
N VAL A 43 -2.29 -2.08 -11.02
CA VAL A 43 -2.73 -0.89 -10.29
C VAL A 43 -3.96 -1.19 -9.46
N LEU A 44 -4.96 -1.87 -10.02
CA LEU A 44 -6.15 -2.28 -9.26
C LEU A 44 -5.78 -3.24 -8.12
N GLY A 45 -4.84 -4.16 -8.35
CA GLY A 45 -4.31 -5.02 -7.29
C GLY A 45 -3.54 -4.27 -6.19
N MET A 46 -2.93 -3.11 -6.48
CA MET A 46 -2.37 -2.22 -5.45
C MET A 46 -3.50 -1.54 -4.66
N VAL A 47 -4.54 -1.05 -5.33
CA VAL A 47 -5.70 -0.42 -4.69
C VAL A 47 -6.44 -1.40 -3.77
N GLU A 48 -6.67 -2.65 -4.20
CA GLU A 48 -7.26 -3.71 -3.36
C GLU A 48 -6.48 -3.86 -2.05
N ARG A 49 -5.15 -3.98 -2.13
CA ARG A 49 -4.28 -4.14 -0.96
C ARG A 49 -4.23 -2.88 -0.09
N GLU A 50 -4.29 -1.69 -0.68
CA GLU A 50 -4.34 -0.44 0.08
C GLU A 50 -5.64 -0.33 0.90
N ILE A 51 -6.78 -0.71 0.31
CA ILE A 51 -8.07 -0.73 1.02
C ILE A 51 -8.04 -1.75 2.16
N GLU A 52 -7.47 -2.94 1.92
CA GLU A 52 -7.42 -4.03 2.89
C GLU A 52 -6.41 -3.78 4.03
N LEU A 53 -5.18 -3.37 3.71
CA LEU A 53 -4.07 -3.29 4.65
C LEU A 53 -3.90 -1.88 5.25
N GLY A 54 -4.33 -0.84 4.53
CA GLY A 54 -4.07 0.56 4.86
C GLY A 54 -4.48 0.98 6.27
N PRO A 55 -5.70 0.66 6.74
CA PRO A 55 -6.13 1.05 8.10
C PRO A 55 -5.24 0.46 9.21
N ALA A 56 -4.88 -0.81 9.11
CA ALA A 56 -4.03 -1.48 10.08
C ALA A 56 -2.59 -0.91 10.02
N GLN A 57 -2.02 -0.80 8.82
CA GLN A 57 -0.68 -0.24 8.62
C GLN A 57 -0.56 1.20 9.13
N ALA A 58 -1.61 2.02 8.97
CA ALA A 58 -1.66 3.39 9.48
C ALA A 58 -1.67 3.44 11.02
N ALA A 59 -2.46 2.58 11.67
CA ALA A 59 -2.50 2.48 13.12
C ALA A 59 -1.14 2.05 13.69
N GLU A 60 -0.56 0.99 13.14
CA GLU A 60 0.78 0.53 13.56
C GLU A 60 1.86 1.58 13.30
N HIS A 61 1.74 2.36 12.21
CA HIS A 61 2.69 3.44 11.93
C HIS A 61 2.61 4.54 12.98
N ALA A 62 1.40 4.94 13.37
CA ALA A 62 1.20 5.90 14.45
C ALA A 62 1.78 5.41 15.78
N GLU A 63 1.58 4.13 16.12
CA GLU A 63 2.16 3.52 17.32
C GLU A 63 3.70 3.51 17.30
N ARG A 64 4.31 3.17 16.16
CA ARG A 64 5.78 3.21 15.98
C ARG A 64 6.32 4.63 16.16
N LEU A 65 5.67 5.62 15.56
CA LEU A 65 6.07 7.03 15.70
C LEU A 65 5.95 7.52 17.16
N ALA A 66 4.86 7.15 17.83
CA ALA A 66 4.68 7.47 19.24
C ALA A 66 5.76 6.83 20.13
N GLY A 67 6.15 5.58 19.84
CA GLY A 67 7.25 4.90 20.52
C GLY A 67 8.61 5.59 20.36
N LEU A 68 8.84 6.22 19.20
CA LEU A 68 10.04 7.04 18.95
C LEU A 68 9.96 8.45 19.58
N GLY A 69 8.83 8.80 20.21
CA GLY A 69 8.59 10.11 20.78
C GLY A 69 8.45 11.22 19.74
N VAL A 70 7.90 10.92 18.55
CA VAL A 70 7.62 11.91 17.51
C VAL A 70 6.13 11.92 17.17
N GLY A 71 5.58 13.09 16.87
CA GLY A 71 4.17 13.26 16.52
C GLY A 71 3.83 12.97 15.06
N GLY A 72 4.83 12.66 14.23
CA GLY A 72 4.63 12.46 12.79
C GLY A 72 5.91 12.28 11.99
N ASP A 73 5.74 11.90 10.71
CA ASP A 73 6.85 11.72 9.77
C ASP A 73 7.65 13.01 9.53
N ALA A 74 7.00 14.17 9.59
CA ALA A 74 7.68 15.46 9.43
C ALA A 74 8.70 15.71 10.56
N GLU A 75 8.32 15.40 11.79
CA GLU A 75 9.18 15.52 12.97
C GLU A 75 10.29 14.46 12.96
N LEU A 76 9.96 13.22 12.59
CA LEU A 76 10.94 12.16 12.39
C LEU A 76 12.02 12.58 11.39
N ALA A 77 11.60 13.09 10.23
CA ALA A 77 12.52 13.55 9.19
C ALA A 77 13.38 14.74 9.64
N ALA A 78 12.86 15.63 10.50
CA ALA A 78 13.63 16.71 11.10
C ALA A 78 14.72 16.17 12.03
N ARG A 79 14.36 15.26 12.94
CA ARG A 79 15.32 14.63 13.87
C ARG A 79 16.45 13.89 13.15
N ILE A 80 16.14 13.18 12.07
CA ILE A 80 17.13 12.50 11.22
C ILE A 80 18.11 13.51 10.62
N ARG A 81 17.62 14.60 10.03
CA ARG A 81 18.47 15.64 9.43
C ARG A 81 19.37 16.35 10.45
N GLU A 82 18.92 16.44 11.70
CA GLU A 82 19.70 17.02 12.80
C GLU A 82 20.73 16.05 13.39
N GLY A 83 20.83 14.82 12.88
CA GLY A 83 21.76 13.81 13.38
C GLY A 83 21.41 13.27 14.76
N ARG A 84 20.16 13.44 15.21
CA ARG A 84 19.69 12.97 16.54
C ARG A 84 19.01 11.60 16.46
N ALA A 85 19.44 10.77 15.53
CA ALA A 85 18.69 9.60 15.09
C ALA A 85 19.63 8.48 14.60
N ASP A 86 20.56 8.03 15.46
CA ASP A 86 21.38 6.83 15.26
C ASP A 86 21.03 5.77 16.32
N ASP A 87 19.76 5.41 16.37
CA ASP A 87 19.23 4.41 17.30
C ASP A 87 18.69 3.19 16.51
N PRO A 88 19.04 1.95 16.88
CA PRO A 88 18.42 0.73 16.36
C PRO A 88 16.89 0.76 16.26
N GLU A 89 16.20 1.44 17.18
CA GLU A 89 14.75 1.59 17.17
C GLU A 89 14.24 2.37 15.95
N LEU A 90 14.98 3.40 15.51
CA LEU A 90 14.66 4.15 14.30
C LEU A 90 14.74 3.26 13.05
N LEU A 91 15.82 2.51 12.93
CA LEU A 91 16.03 1.64 11.77
C LEU A 91 14.92 0.57 11.69
N ALA A 92 14.51 0.03 12.84
CA ALA A 92 13.40 -0.90 12.91
C ALA A 92 12.08 -0.24 12.44
N ALA A 93 11.79 0.98 12.89
CA ALA A 93 10.58 1.71 12.49
C ALA A 93 10.56 2.02 10.99
N LEU A 94 11.67 2.50 10.43
CA LEU A 94 11.81 2.77 8.99
C LEU A 94 11.68 1.49 8.16
N THR A 95 12.29 0.39 8.62
CA THR A 95 12.20 -0.92 7.96
C THR A 95 10.75 -1.41 7.93
N ALA A 96 10.03 -1.32 9.06
CA ALA A 96 8.62 -1.69 9.13
C ALA A 96 7.75 -0.83 8.19
N ALA A 97 7.98 0.49 8.16
CA ALA A 97 7.26 1.38 7.25
C ALA A 97 7.52 1.06 5.76
N VAL A 98 8.76 0.69 5.40
CA VAL A 98 9.09 0.27 4.04
C VAL A 98 8.44 -1.07 3.68
N ARG A 99 8.45 -2.05 4.60
CA ARG A 99 7.76 -3.33 4.40
C ARG A 99 6.26 -3.14 4.13
N ALA A 100 5.59 -2.33 4.95
CA ALA A 100 4.17 -2.00 4.73
C ALA A 100 3.91 -1.42 3.32
N LYS A 101 4.77 -0.52 2.84
CA LYS A 101 4.69 0.01 1.47
C LYS A 101 4.91 -1.05 0.40
N ILE A 102 5.84 -1.98 0.61
CA ILE A 102 6.11 -3.09 -0.33
C ILE A 102 4.91 -4.03 -0.39
N ASP A 103 4.30 -4.35 0.75
CA ASP A 103 3.12 -5.22 0.82
C ASP A 103 1.94 -4.65 0.01
N VAL A 104 1.82 -3.32 -0.11
CA VAL A 104 0.81 -2.66 -0.94
C VAL A 104 1.26 -2.46 -2.40
N ALA A 105 2.54 -2.19 -2.66
CA ALA A 105 3.02 -1.95 -4.02
C ALA A 105 3.22 -3.26 -4.80
N ASN A 106 3.99 -4.19 -4.24
CA ASN A 106 4.27 -5.50 -4.84
C ASN A 106 4.86 -6.46 -3.78
N PRO A 107 4.06 -7.41 -3.24
CA PRO A 107 4.48 -8.23 -2.11
C PRO A 107 5.55 -9.26 -2.51
N GLY A 108 5.73 -9.51 -3.81
CA GLY A 108 6.77 -10.38 -4.32
C GLY A 108 8.19 -9.90 -3.98
N TYR A 109 8.36 -8.62 -3.62
CA TYR A 109 9.63 -8.06 -3.14
C TYR A 109 9.80 -8.09 -1.61
N ALA A 110 8.81 -8.58 -0.86
CA ALA A 110 8.92 -8.67 0.60
C ALA A 110 9.79 -9.85 1.07
N THR A 111 10.07 -10.81 0.19
CA THR A 111 10.93 -11.96 0.46
C THR A 111 12.28 -11.80 -0.26
N PRO A 112 13.43 -12.06 0.39
CA PRO A 112 14.76 -12.00 -0.24
C PRO A 112 14.97 -13.00 -1.37
#